data_AF-A0AAP2CID6-F1
#
_entry.id   AF-A0AAP2CID6-F1
#
_cell.length_a   1.000
_cell.length_b   1.000
_cell.length_c   1.000
_cell.angle_alpha   90.00
_cell.angle_beta   90.00
_cell.angle_gamma   90.00
#
_symmetry.space_group_name_H-M   'P 1'
#
loop_
_entity.id
_entity.type
_entity.pdbx_description
1 polymer ?
#
loop_
_entity_poly.entity_id
_entity_poly.type
_entity_poly.pdbx_seq_one_letter_code
_entity_poly.pdbx_strand_id
1 'polypeptide(L)'
;MCEDKKLDKEMFSGVGPLSSFSSKVKISYRLGLISSEEYKKIEIFRSIRNKFAHEVSINSLELDVFKDKIQQLVVKTELLPPTTIFLPEYSGQNIPPAEFEKIITESPRDIIEKFILYIANNLMGRAMEAINKRCKHPVEYKYSYEPLEIFLKVLKESNLKLRELSTKAIQNKKKILEEIEQLIEKNNEIIRDLMSSDVLSEENVEKLEKAKMIGIRLEKNKSKTIEEIKLHQEGDGNVDYSKINMLKGLTYHIIQEIKKAYKKNQ
;
A
#
# COMPACT_ATOMS: atom_id res chain seq x y z
N MET A 1 -2.27 11.56 -14.37
CA MET A 1 -1.03 12.27 -14.77
C MET A 1 -0.37 11.42 -15.84
N CYS A 2 0.32 12.01 -16.80
CA CYS A 2 1.12 11.21 -17.74
C CYS A 2 2.22 10.50 -16.95
N GLU A 3 2.32 9.18 -17.06
CA GLU A 3 3.32 8.39 -16.35
C GLU A 3 4.66 8.45 -17.10
N ASP A 4 5.50 9.43 -16.75
CA ASP A 4 6.87 9.52 -17.25
C ASP A 4 7.85 9.52 -16.07
N LYS A 5 8.37 8.32 -15.77
CA LYS A 5 9.30 8.09 -14.64
C LYS A 5 10.59 8.90 -14.76
N LYS A 6 11.00 9.29 -15.97
CA LYS A 6 12.21 10.10 -16.18
C LYS A 6 11.90 11.55 -15.83
N LEU A 7 10.81 12.08 -16.38
CA LEU A 7 10.34 13.44 -16.07
C LEU A 7 10.04 13.61 -14.57
N ASP A 8 9.41 12.63 -13.93
CA ASP A 8 9.15 12.64 -12.49
C ASP A 8 10.45 12.80 -11.69
N LYS A 9 11.49 12.02 -12.04
CA LYS A 9 12.80 12.14 -11.39
C LYS A 9 13.43 13.51 -11.61
N GLU A 10 13.36 14.04 -12.83
CA GLU A 10 13.89 15.37 -13.15
C GLU A 10 13.16 16.47 -12.36
N MET A 11 11.84 16.37 -12.19
CA MET A 11 11.04 17.32 -11.43
C MET A 11 11.47 17.46 -9.96
N PHE A 12 11.87 16.35 -9.34
CA PHE A 12 12.30 16.31 -7.94
C PHE A 12 13.83 16.32 -7.74
N SER A 13 14.60 16.28 -8.83
CA SER A 13 16.07 16.35 -8.82
C SER A 13 16.58 17.69 -8.28
N GLY A 14 17.85 17.83 -7.91
CA GLY A 14 18.39 19.02 -7.23
C GLY A 14 18.13 20.37 -7.92
N VAL A 15 17.99 20.38 -9.25
CA VAL A 15 17.66 21.57 -10.06
C VAL A 15 16.21 21.61 -10.56
N GLY A 16 15.42 20.59 -10.24
CA GLY A 16 14.03 20.49 -10.67
C GLY A 16 13.09 21.49 -9.98
N PRO A 17 11.93 21.82 -10.58
CA PRO A 17 10.96 22.77 -10.02
C PRO A 17 10.41 22.37 -8.64
N LEU A 18 10.42 21.08 -8.30
CA LEU A 18 9.97 20.53 -7.01
C LEU A 18 11.14 20.01 -6.16
N SER A 19 12.37 20.49 -6.41
CA SER A 19 13.57 20.07 -5.68
C SER A 19 13.55 20.50 -4.21
N SER A 20 13.14 21.76 -3.97
CA SER A 20 13.26 22.40 -2.67
C SER A 20 12.24 21.88 -1.67
N PHE A 21 12.64 21.83 -0.38
CA PHE A 21 11.72 21.44 0.70
C PHE A 21 10.49 22.35 0.76
N SER A 22 10.65 23.68 0.57
CA SER A 22 9.51 24.60 0.56
C SER A 22 8.56 24.35 -0.62
N SER A 23 9.10 24.09 -1.82
CA SER A 23 8.28 23.75 -3.00
C SER A 23 7.45 22.50 -2.75
N LYS A 24 8.05 21.46 -2.14
CA LYS A 24 7.37 20.20 -1.77
C LYS A 24 6.24 20.45 -0.76
N VAL A 25 6.48 21.22 0.29
CA VAL A 25 5.45 21.51 1.31
C VAL A 25 4.29 22.31 0.73
N LYS A 26 4.58 23.34 -0.08
CA LYS A 26 3.56 24.15 -0.75
C LYS A 26 2.72 23.34 -1.73
N ILE A 27 3.33 22.53 -2.59
CA ILE A 27 2.58 21.73 -3.56
C ILE A 27 1.71 20.68 -2.85
N SER A 28 2.23 20.03 -1.80
CA SER A 28 1.45 19.08 -1.00
C SER A 28 0.20 19.71 -0.40
N TYR A 29 0.31 20.92 0.15
CA TYR A 29 -0.86 21.65 0.66
C TYR A 29 -1.83 22.04 -0.45
N ARG A 30 -1.33 22.57 -1.57
CA ARG A 30 -2.17 22.99 -2.71
C ARG A 30 -2.88 21.83 -3.40
N LEU A 31 -2.28 20.64 -3.39
CA LEU A 31 -2.92 19.41 -3.87
C LEU A 31 -3.86 18.78 -2.84
N GLY A 32 -4.00 19.35 -1.65
CA GLY A 32 -4.84 18.80 -0.59
C GLY A 32 -4.30 17.50 0.01
N LEU A 33 -2.98 17.28 -0.02
CA LEU A 33 -2.35 16.10 0.57
C LEU A 33 -2.08 16.26 2.07
N ILE A 34 -1.91 17.50 2.53
CA ILE A 34 -1.72 17.85 3.94
C ILE A 34 -2.72 18.91 4.36
N SER A 35 -3.03 18.93 5.66
CA SER A 35 -4.01 19.84 6.24
C SER A 35 -3.44 21.25 6.40
N SER A 36 -4.30 22.21 6.76
CA SER A 36 -3.83 23.57 6.98
C SER A 36 -2.94 23.67 8.22
N GLU A 37 -3.23 22.90 9.27
CA GLU A 37 -2.43 22.89 10.48
C GLU A 37 -1.07 22.22 10.25
N GLU A 38 -1.07 21.08 9.54
CA GLU A 38 0.15 20.39 9.11
C GLU A 38 1.05 21.31 8.29
N TYR A 39 0.49 22.02 7.30
CA TYR A 39 1.23 22.99 6.48
C TYR A 39 1.89 24.09 7.33
N LYS A 40 1.12 24.73 8.22
CA LYS A 40 1.62 25.81 9.08
C LYS A 40 2.77 25.34 9.96
N LYS A 41 2.60 24.21 10.67
CA LYS A 41 3.63 23.68 11.57
C LYS A 41 4.89 23.24 10.82
N ILE A 42 4.75 22.61 9.65
CA ILE A 42 5.90 22.23 8.81
C ILE A 42 6.67 23.47 8.33
N GLU A 43 5.99 24.57 7.96
CA GLU A 43 6.66 25.82 7.60
C GLU A 43 7.40 26.47 8.77
N ILE A 44 6.84 26.41 9.99
CA ILE A 44 7.52 26.86 11.21
C ILE A 44 8.80 26.04 11.42
N PHE A 45 8.70 24.71 11.41
CA PHE A 45 9.85 23.82 11.54
C PHE A 45 10.90 24.06 10.46
N ARG A 46 10.49 24.25 9.20
CA ARG A 46 11.37 24.64 8.10
C ARG A 46 12.16 25.90 8.42
N SER A 47 11.51 26.91 9.00
CA SER A 47 12.14 28.17 9.35
C SER A 47 13.20 27.99 10.45
N ILE A 48 12.94 27.13 11.44
CA ILE A 48 13.90 26.77 12.48
C ILE A 48 15.10 26.06 11.85
N ARG A 49 14.86 24.98 11.08
CA ARG A 49 15.91 24.22 10.38
C ARG A 49 16.80 25.12 9.51
N ASN A 50 16.19 26.05 8.77
CA ASN A 50 16.93 26.96 7.90
C ASN A 50 17.82 27.94 8.70
N LYS A 51 17.39 28.40 9.87
CA LYS A 51 18.22 29.23 10.76
C LYS A 51 19.48 28.48 11.19
N PHE A 52 19.34 27.24 11.64
CA PHE A 52 20.47 26.37 11.97
C PHE A 52 21.42 26.11 10.78
N ALA A 53 20.90 26.03 9.56
CA ALA A 53 21.72 25.73 8.37
C ALA A 53 22.48 26.94 7.81
N HIS A 54 21.98 28.17 8.04
CA HIS A 54 22.50 29.37 7.38
C HIS A 54 23.13 30.40 8.33
N GLU A 55 22.85 30.34 9.64
CA GLU A 55 23.37 31.29 10.61
C GLU A 55 24.35 30.61 11.56
N VAL A 56 25.64 30.90 11.39
CA VAL A 56 26.74 30.30 12.18
C VAL A 56 26.61 30.62 13.68
N SER A 57 25.95 31.72 14.03
CA SER A 57 25.69 32.12 15.41
C SER A 57 24.61 31.28 16.11
N ILE A 58 23.83 30.50 15.36
CA ILE A 58 22.79 29.62 15.89
C ILE A 58 23.40 28.27 16.25
N ASN A 59 23.47 27.96 17.54
CA ASN A 59 24.03 26.71 18.06
C ASN A 59 23.11 25.95 19.03
N SER A 60 21.94 26.50 19.39
CA SER A 60 21.04 25.93 20.38
C SER A 60 19.57 26.24 20.10
N LEU A 61 18.69 25.32 20.48
CA LEU A 61 17.23 25.49 20.42
C LEU A 61 16.69 26.35 21.58
N GLU A 62 17.50 26.56 22.63
CA GLU A 62 17.15 27.36 23.80
C GLU A 62 17.21 28.88 23.54
N LEU A 63 17.68 29.30 22.37
CA LEU A 63 17.80 30.72 22.04
C LEU A 63 16.41 31.37 21.96
N ASP A 64 16.26 32.57 22.52
CA ASP A 64 14.99 33.32 22.58
C ASP A 64 14.32 33.47 21.20
N VAL A 65 15.12 33.57 20.13
CA VAL A 65 14.66 33.67 18.74
C VAL A 65 13.78 32.48 18.29
N PHE A 66 13.83 31.34 19.00
CA PHE A 66 13.04 30.16 18.69
C PHE A 66 11.87 29.92 19.65
N LYS A 67 11.80 30.61 20.79
CA LYS A 67 10.83 30.33 21.86
C LYS A 67 9.38 30.29 21.36
N ASP A 68 8.96 31.34 20.65
CA ASP A 68 7.60 31.44 20.12
C ASP A 68 7.32 30.42 19.01
N LYS A 69 8.34 30.05 18.23
CA LYS A 69 8.22 29.07 17.15
C LYS A 69 8.10 27.66 17.71
N ILE A 70 8.93 27.33 18.70
CA ILE A 70 8.89 26.05 19.39
C ILE A 70 7.54 25.88 20.09
N GLN A 71 7.03 26.92 20.75
CA GLN A 71 5.72 26.86 21.42
C GLN A 71 4.58 26.54 20.44
N GLN A 72 4.65 27.00 19.18
CA GLN A 72 3.67 26.68 18.15
C GLN A 72 3.76 25.23 17.63
N LEU A 73 4.88 24.55 17.88
CA LEU A 73 5.08 23.15 17.49
C LEU A 73 4.57 22.16 18.54
N VAL A 74 4.21 22.62 19.74
CA VAL A 74 3.64 21.76 20.80
C VAL A 74 2.47 20.94 20.24
N VAL A 75 2.50 19.64 20.56
CA VAL A 75 1.54 18.65 20.09
C VAL A 75 0.72 18.17 21.27
N LYS A 76 -0.59 18.03 21.06
CA LYS A 76 -1.49 17.48 22.07
C LYS A 76 -1.20 15.98 22.27
N THR A 77 -1.27 15.50 23.51
CA THR A 77 -1.02 14.09 23.86
C THR A 77 -1.86 13.10 23.03
N GLU A 78 -3.08 13.49 22.67
CA GLU A 78 -4.00 12.68 21.86
C GLU A 78 -3.52 12.44 20.44
N LEU A 79 -2.63 13.31 19.95
CA LEU A 79 -2.07 13.23 18.59
C LEU A 79 -0.71 12.54 18.56
N LEU A 80 -0.12 12.26 19.73
CA LEU A 80 1.13 11.54 19.83
C LEU A 80 0.88 10.02 19.78
N PRO A 81 1.61 9.28 18.92
CA PRO A 81 1.54 7.83 18.95
C PRO A 81 2.07 7.31 20.29
N PRO A 82 1.58 6.14 20.75
CA PRO A 82 2.13 5.51 21.95
C PRO A 82 3.62 5.19 21.77
N THR A 83 4.38 5.26 22.86
CA THR A 83 5.83 4.97 22.84
C THR A 83 6.10 3.48 22.86
N THR A 84 5.21 2.70 23.49
CA THR A 84 5.27 1.25 23.52
C THR A 84 3.97 0.67 23.01
N ILE A 85 4.09 -0.20 22.00
CA ILE A 85 2.99 -1.00 21.47
C ILE A 85 3.37 -2.47 21.67
N PHE A 86 2.56 -3.18 22.45
CA PHE A 86 2.71 -4.62 22.63
C PHE A 86 1.99 -5.34 21.49
N LEU A 87 2.70 -6.27 20.84
CA LEU A 87 2.18 -7.05 19.73
C LEU A 87 1.67 -8.41 20.21
N PRO A 88 0.50 -8.88 19.74
CA PRO A 88 0.07 -10.26 20.01
C PRO A 88 0.95 -11.24 19.26
N GLU A 89 1.42 -12.27 19.96
CA GLU A 89 2.08 -13.43 19.38
C GLU A 89 1.07 -14.41 18.79
N TYR A 90 -0.14 -14.46 19.34
CA TYR A 90 -1.23 -15.32 18.85
C TYR A 90 -2.61 -14.67 19.04
N SER A 91 -3.58 -15.18 18.30
CA SER A 91 -4.97 -14.70 18.36
C SER A 91 -5.58 -14.92 19.74
N GLY A 92 -6.18 -13.87 20.31
CA GLY A 92 -6.85 -13.93 21.61
C GLY A 92 -5.93 -13.71 22.82
N GLN A 93 -4.64 -13.48 22.62
CA GLN A 93 -3.73 -13.08 23.70
C GLN A 93 -4.23 -11.78 24.38
N ASN A 94 -4.24 -11.76 25.71
CA ASN A 94 -4.50 -10.53 26.46
C ASN A 94 -3.22 -9.68 26.48
N ILE A 95 -3.32 -8.43 26.05
CA ILE A 95 -2.18 -7.55 25.86
C ILE A 95 -2.31 -6.36 26.80
N PRO A 96 -1.23 -5.91 27.44
CA PRO A 96 -1.24 -4.67 28.21
C PRO A 96 -1.69 -3.47 27.34
N PRO A 97 -2.39 -2.48 27.92
CA PRO A 97 -2.72 -1.25 27.21
C PRO A 97 -1.46 -0.55 26.71
N ALA A 98 -1.60 0.16 25.58
CA ALA A 98 -0.51 0.96 25.04
C ALA A 98 -0.05 2.03 26.05
N GLU A 99 1.26 2.22 26.15
CA GLU A 99 1.86 3.22 27.04
C GLU A 99 2.10 4.52 26.29
N PHE A 100 1.76 5.63 26.94
CA PHE A 100 1.99 6.98 26.44
C PHE A 100 2.99 7.67 27.35
N GLU A 101 3.93 8.39 26.76
CA GLU A 101 4.78 9.29 27.53
C GLU A 101 3.92 10.28 28.32
N LYS A 102 4.15 10.36 29.63
CA LYS A 102 3.59 11.42 30.46
C LYS A 102 4.30 12.72 30.09
N ILE A 103 3.54 13.75 29.74
CA ILE A 103 4.08 15.10 29.50
C ILE A 103 4.42 15.71 30.85
N ILE A 104 5.67 15.56 31.29
CA ILE A 104 6.10 16.04 32.61
C ILE A 104 6.75 17.42 32.50
N THR A 105 7.60 17.64 31.49
CA THR A 105 8.18 18.95 31.10
C THR A 105 8.83 18.77 29.73
N GLU A 106 8.53 19.62 28.74
CA GLU A 106 9.13 19.47 27.40
C GLU A 106 10.23 20.52 27.22
N SER A 107 11.49 20.06 27.15
CA SER A 107 12.55 20.90 26.60
C SER A 107 12.22 21.22 25.13
N PRO A 108 12.77 22.31 24.56
CA PRO A 108 12.74 22.57 23.12
C PRO A 108 13.04 21.36 22.23
N ARG A 109 13.95 20.50 22.68
CA ARG A 109 14.28 19.25 22.00
C ARG A 109 13.10 18.29 22.00
N ASP A 110 12.51 18.05 23.17
CA ASP A 110 11.37 17.13 23.32
C ASP A 110 10.17 17.57 22.48
N ILE A 111 9.91 18.89 22.43
CA ILE A 111 8.85 19.47 21.59
C ILE A 111 9.10 19.14 20.12
N ILE A 112 10.34 19.30 19.64
CA ILE A 112 10.71 19.00 18.26
C ILE A 112 10.59 17.50 17.96
N GLU A 113 11.04 16.63 18.87
CA GLU A 113 10.94 15.18 18.71
C GLU A 113 9.47 14.73 18.61
N LYS A 114 8.63 15.21 19.52
CA LYS A 114 7.19 14.96 19.52
C LYS A 114 6.51 15.49 18.26
N PHE A 115 6.90 16.69 17.81
CA PHE A 115 6.42 17.24 16.55
C PHE A 115 6.80 16.37 15.34
N ILE A 116 8.02 15.83 15.30
CA ILE A 116 8.47 14.93 14.24
C ILE A 116 7.65 13.65 14.25
N LEU A 117 7.43 13.03 15.41
CA LEU A 117 6.59 11.83 15.55
C LEU A 117 5.16 12.07 15.07
N TYR A 118 4.57 13.21 15.48
CA TYR A 118 3.26 13.65 15.04
C TYR A 118 3.17 13.79 13.52
N ILE A 119 4.09 14.53 12.88
CA ILE A 119 4.06 14.73 11.43
C ILE A 119 4.34 13.42 10.70
N ALA A 120 5.26 12.57 11.17
CA ALA A 120 5.54 11.29 10.55
C ALA A 120 4.30 10.37 10.54
N ASN A 121 3.61 10.28 11.67
CA ASN A 121 2.37 9.50 11.78
C ASN A 121 1.27 10.02 10.85
N ASN A 122 1.06 11.35 10.85
CA ASN A 122 0.06 11.97 9.98
C ASN A 122 0.37 11.73 8.49
N LEU A 123 1.60 12.02 8.07
CA LEU A 123 2.03 11.91 6.68
C LEU A 123 1.92 10.47 6.15
N MET A 124 2.16 9.46 6.99
CA MET A 124 1.91 8.07 6.64
C MET A 124 0.44 7.84 6.26
N GLY A 125 -0.50 8.30 7.10
CA GLY A 125 -1.93 8.21 6.80
C GLY A 125 -2.32 8.96 5.53
N ARG A 126 -1.80 10.19 5.35
CA ARG A 126 -2.05 11.01 4.15
C ARG A 126 -1.55 10.33 2.87
N ALA A 127 -0.35 9.74 2.91
CA ALA A 127 0.21 9.03 1.77
C ALA A 127 -0.67 7.85 1.34
N MET A 128 -1.20 7.09 2.30
CA MET A 128 -2.11 5.99 2.02
C MET A 128 -3.43 6.46 1.41
N GLU A 129 -4.00 7.55 1.93
CA GLU A 129 -5.23 8.11 1.38
C GLU A 129 -5.04 8.59 -0.06
N ALA A 130 -3.91 9.24 -0.34
CA ALA A 130 -3.56 9.75 -1.66
C ALA A 130 -3.36 8.66 -2.72
N ILE A 131 -2.93 7.46 -2.33
CA ILE A 131 -2.80 6.31 -3.24
C ILE A 131 -4.17 5.88 -3.79
N ASN A 132 -5.20 5.87 -2.93
CA ASN A 132 -6.52 5.34 -3.30
C ASN A 132 -7.50 6.41 -3.80
N LYS A 133 -7.32 7.69 -3.42
CA LYS A 133 -8.28 8.76 -3.69
C LYS A 133 -7.59 10.05 -4.09
N ARG A 134 -8.27 10.84 -4.93
CA ARG A 134 -7.91 12.25 -5.09
C ARG A 134 -8.25 12.98 -3.79
N CYS A 135 -7.23 13.35 -3.02
CA CYS A 135 -7.45 14.14 -1.81
C CYS A 135 -8.00 15.52 -2.19
N LYS A 136 -9.04 15.95 -1.46
CA LYS A 136 -9.52 17.34 -1.43
C LYS A 136 -9.52 17.74 0.04
N HIS A 137 -8.69 18.71 0.39
CA HIS A 137 -8.51 19.28 1.73
C HIS A 137 -8.69 18.29 2.89
N PRO A 138 -7.59 17.69 3.37
CA PRO A 138 -7.70 16.59 4.30
C PRO A 138 -8.09 17.11 5.68
N VAL A 139 -8.95 16.36 6.37
CA VAL A 139 -9.47 16.73 7.70
C VAL A 139 -8.36 16.57 8.74
N GLU A 140 -8.32 17.49 9.70
CA GLU A 140 -7.40 17.40 10.85
C GLU A 140 -7.69 16.13 11.66
N TYR A 141 -6.63 15.37 11.96
CA TYR A 141 -6.79 14.22 12.84
C TYR A 141 -7.07 14.69 14.27
N LYS A 142 -7.92 13.96 14.99
CA LYS A 142 -8.19 14.22 16.42
C LYS A 142 -7.38 13.31 17.33
N TYR A 143 -7.04 12.11 16.85
CA TYR A 143 -6.32 11.10 17.61
C TYR A 143 -5.19 10.46 16.79
N SER A 144 -4.16 9.99 17.48
CA SER A 144 -2.96 9.37 16.90
C SER A 144 -3.24 8.05 16.14
N TYR A 145 -4.36 7.38 16.43
CA TYR A 145 -4.74 6.14 15.74
C TYR A 145 -5.46 6.37 14.41
N GLU A 146 -5.94 7.59 14.10
CA GLU A 146 -6.71 7.85 12.88
C GLU A 146 -5.90 7.59 11.59
N PRO A 147 -4.60 7.96 11.49
CA PRO A 147 -3.76 7.55 10.36
C PRO A 147 -3.68 6.02 10.16
N LEU A 148 -3.65 5.25 11.26
CA LEU A 148 -3.65 3.78 11.21
C LEU A 148 -5.00 3.22 10.74
N GLU A 149 -6.11 3.86 11.08
CA GLU A 149 -7.43 3.49 10.56
C GLU A 149 -7.52 3.66 9.05
N ILE A 150 -6.96 4.75 8.52
CA ILE A 150 -6.86 4.99 7.08
C ILE A 150 -6.01 3.90 6.41
N PHE A 151 -4.83 3.63 6.97
CA PHE A 151 -3.95 2.57 6.47
C PHE A 151 -4.69 1.21 6.39
N LEU A 152 -5.38 0.82 7.47
CA LEU A 152 -6.17 -0.40 7.51
C LEU A 152 -7.29 -0.43 6.46
N LYS A 153 -7.99 0.70 6.28
CA LYS A 153 -9.05 0.82 5.29
C LYS A 153 -8.51 0.60 3.88
N VAL A 154 -7.41 1.27 3.54
CA VAL A 154 -6.73 1.15 2.24
C VAL A 154 -6.28 -0.30 2.00
N LEU A 155 -5.66 -0.95 2.98
CA LEU A 155 -5.26 -2.36 2.87
C LEU A 155 -6.47 -3.29 2.65
N LYS A 156 -7.60 -3.05 3.31
CA LYS A 156 -8.83 -3.84 3.12
C LYS A 156 -9.37 -3.68 1.71
N GLU A 157 -9.51 -2.45 1.23
CA GLU A 157 -10.00 -2.13 -0.12
C GLU A 157 -9.10 -2.76 -1.20
N SER A 158 -7.78 -2.61 -1.07
CA SER A 158 -6.81 -3.21 -2.01
C SER A 158 -6.87 -4.73 -2.02
N ASN A 159 -7.03 -5.37 -0.85
CA ASN A 159 -7.14 -6.82 -0.75
C ASN A 159 -8.43 -7.36 -1.38
N LEU A 160 -9.56 -6.67 -1.21
CA LEU A 160 -10.83 -6.99 -1.88
C LEU A 160 -10.66 -6.93 -3.40
N LYS A 161 -10.05 -5.86 -3.92
CA LYS A 161 -9.82 -5.69 -5.36
C LYS A 161 -8.90 -6.78 -5.95
N LEU A 162 -7.87 -7.19 -5.21
CA LEU A 162 -7.00 -8.29 -5.63
C LEU A 162 -7.77 -9.62 -5.73
N ARG A 163 -8.70 -9.90 -4.81
CA ARG A 163 -9.55 -11.10 -4.86
C ARG A 163 -10.48 -11.12 -6.08
N GLU A 164 -11.08 -9.98 -6.41
CA GLU A 164 -11.92 -9.85 -7.60
C GLU A 164 -11.13 -10.11 -8.89
N LEU A 165 -9.91 -9.56 -8.98
CA LEU A 165 -9.02 -9.78 -10.12
C LEU A 165 -8.56 -11.24 -10.23
N SER A 166 -8.20 -11.86 -9.10
CA SER A 166 -7.87 -13.30 -9.04
C SER A 166 -9.03 -14.15 -9.58
N THR A 167 -10.24 -13.89 -9.09
CA THR A 167 -11.45 -14.62 -9.50
C THR A 167 -11.72 -14.48 -11.01
N LYS A 168 -11.60 -13.27 -11.55
CA LYS A 168 -11.74 -13.00 -13.00
C LYS A 168 -10.68 -13.73 -13.82
N ALA A 169 -9.42 -13.75 -13.35
CA ALA A 169 -8.34 -14.46 -14.02
C ALA A 169 -8.61 -15.97 -14.09
N ILE A 170 -9.08 -16.57 -12.99
CA ILE A 170 -9.46 -17.99 -12.96
C ILE A 170 -10.62 -18.26 -13.92
N GLN A 171 -11.65 -17.40 -13.94
CA GLN A 171 -12.78 -17.56 -14.85
C GLN A 171 -12.36 -17.48 -16.32
N ASN A 172 -11.45 -16.57 -16.67
CA ASN A 172 -10.92 -16.46 -18.03
C ASN A 172 -10.11 -17.70 -18.42
N LYS A 173 -9.28 -18.25 -17.51
CA LYS A 173 -8.55 -19.50 -17.77
C LYS A 173 -9.49 -20.70 -17.97
N LYS A 174 -10.60 -20.77 -17.24
CA LYS A 174 -11.63 -21.80 -17.44
C LYS A 174 -12.26 -21.72 -18.83
N LYS A 175 -12.57 -20.51 -19.33
CA LYS A 175 -13.06 -20.33 -20.70
C LYS A 175 -12.05 -20.77 -21.76
N ILE A 176 -10.77 -20.42 -21.58
CA ILE A 176 -9.69 -20.89 -22.48
C ILE A 176 -9.60 -22.42 -22.46
N LEU A 177 -9.77 -23.05 -21.30
CA LEU A 177 -9.78 -24.50 -21.18
C LEU A 177 -10.94 -25.12 -21.98
N GLU A 178 -12.15 -24.57 -21.87
CA GLU A 178 -13.32 -25.00 -22.64
C GLU A 178 -13.08 -24.87 -24.16
N GLU A 179 -12.49 -23.75 -24.61
CA GLU A 179 -12.12 -23.55 -26.02
C GLU A 179 -11.07 -24.58 -26.50
N ILE A 180 -10.05 -24.89 -25.68
CA ILE A 180 -9.05 -25.91 -26.01
C ILE A 180 -9.73 -27.29 -26.13
N GLU A 181 -10.66 -27.63 -25.24
CA GLU A 181 -11.38 -28.90 -25.28
C GLU A 181 -12.23 -29.05 -26.55
N GLN A 182 -12.93 -27.98 -26.96
CA GLN A 182 -13.67 -27.96 -28.23
C GLN A 182 -12.75 -28.13 -29.45
N LEU A 183 -11.57 -27.50 -29.44
CA LEU A 183 -10.59 -27.66 -30.51
C LEU A 183 -10.03 -29.09 -30.57
N ILE A 184 -9.81 -29.74 -29.42
CA ILE A 184 -9.37 -31.14 -29.36
C ILE A 184 -10.45 -32.05 -29.95
N GLU A 185 -11.72 -31.85 -29.57
CA GLU A 185 -12.84 -32.64 -30.09
C GLU A 185 -12.96 -32.52 -31.61
N LYS A 186 -12.95 -31.28 -32.13
CA LYS A 186 -12.96 -31.02 -33.58
C LYS A 186 -11.75 -31.62 -34.30
N ASN A 187 -10.56 -31.56 -33.70
CA ASN A 187 -9.37 -32.18 -34.28
C ASN A 187 -9.47 -33.71 -34.31
N ASN A 188 -10.08 -34.33 -33.29
CA ASN A 188 -10.33 -35.76 -33.23
C ASN A 188 -11.38 -36.22 -34.25
N GLU A 189 -12.37 -35.39 -34.58
CA GLU A 189 -13.30 -35.64 -35.70
C GLU A 189 -12.56 -35.65 -37.04
N ILE A 190 -11.73 -34.63 -37.30
CA ILE A 190 -10.91 -34.58 -38.53
C ILE A 190 -10.04 -35.83 -38.68
N ILE A 191 -9.41 -36.28 -37.57
CA ILE A 191 -8.59 -37.50 -37.58
C ILE A 191 -9.44 -38.74 -37.90
N ARG A 192 -10.66 -38.86 -37.32
CA ARG A 192 -11.58 -39.97 -37.62
C ARG A 192 -12.00 -39.98 -39.09
N ASP A 193 -12.38 -38.83 -39.63
CA ASP A 193 -12.81 -38.70 -41.03
C ASP A 193 -11.69 -39.11 -41.99
N LEU A 194 -10.46 -38.62 -41.76
CA LEU A 194 -9.28 -38.96 -42.56
C LEU A 194 -8.90 -40.44 -42.48
N MET A 195 -9.13 -41.10 -41.34
CA MET A 195 -8.88 -42.55 -41.20
C MET A 195 -9.98 -43.41 -41.83
N SER A 196 -11.19 -42.87 -42.01
CA SER A 196 -12.33 -43.57 -42.61
C SER A 196 -12.41 -43.46 -44.13
N SER A 197 -11.64 -42.55 -44.76
CA SER A 197 -11.59 -42.45 -46.21
C SER A 197 -10.80 -43.60 -46.83
N ASP A 198 -11.46 -44.44 -47.65
CA ASP A 198 -10.92 -45.65 -48.30
C ASP A 198 -9.70 -45.43 -49.24
N VAL A 199 -9.21 -44.19 -49.41
CA VAL A 199 -8.07 -43.86 -50.28
C VAL A 199 -7.05 -43.05 -49.50
N LEU A 200 -5.98 -43.71 -49.03
CA LEU A 200 -4.77 -43.06 -48.52
C LEU A 200 -3.97 -42.49 -49.69
N SER A 201 -4.40 -41.35 -50.21
CA SER A 201 -3.53 -40.49 -51.03
C SER A 201 -2.38 -39.96 -50.16
N GLU A 202 -1.20 -39.72 -50.75
CA GLU A 202 -0.08 -39.08 -50.02
C GLU A 202 -0.50 -37.78 -49.31
N GLU A 203 -1.43 -37.03 -49.93
CA GLU A 203 -2.02 -35.82 -49.36
C GLU A 203 -2.83 -36.09 -48.06
N ASN A 204 -3.59 -37.19 -48.00
CA ASN A 204 -4.35 -37.56 -46.81
C ASN A 204 -3.44 -38.03 -45.66
N VAL A 205 -2.32 -38.69 -45.98
CA VAL A 205 -1.30 -39.07 -45.00
C VAL A 205 -0.67 -37.83 -44.38
N GLU A 206 -0.28 -36.84 -45.19
CA GLU A 206 0.32 -35.59 -44.70
C GLU A 206 -0.64 -34.78 -43.81
N LYS A 207 -1.92 -34.70 -44.19
CA LYS A 207 -2.97 -34.05 -43.39
C LYS A 207 -3.18 -34.75 -42.05
N LEU A 208 -3.16 -36.08 -42.03
CA LEU A 208 -3.30 -36.89 -40.82
C LEU A 208 -2.13 -36.67 -39.85
N GLU A 209 -0.89 -36.62 -40.34
CA GLU A 209 0.28 -36.32 -39.52
C GLU A 209 0.22 -34.92 -38.89
N LYS A 210 -0.17 -33.91 -39.68
CA LYS A 210 -0.38 -32.54 -39.17
C LYS A 210 -1.47 -32.48 -38.09
N ALA A 211 -2.59 -33.15 -38.30
CA ALA A 211 -3.68 -33.19 -37.32
C ALA A 211 -3.25 -33.87 -36.01
N LYS A 212 -2.47 -34.96 -36.07
CA LYS A 212 -1.89 -35.61 -34.88
C LYS A 212 -0.95 -34.67 -34.12
N MET A 213 -0.08 -33.95 -34.82
CA MET A 213 0.82 -32.96 -34.21
C MET A 213 0.08 -31.80 -33.53
N ILE A 214 -1.00 -31.32 -34.14
CA ILE A 214 -1.88 -30.30 -33.55
C ILE A 214 -2.52 -30.83 -32.26
N GLY A 215 -3.04 -32.07 -32.28
CA GLY A 215 -3.63 -32.72 -31.10
C GLY A 215 -2.67 -32.79 -29.91
N ILE A 216 -1.42 -33.23 -30.13
CA ILE A 216 -0.39 -33.28 -29.08
C ILE A 216 -0.15 -31.89 -28.47
N ARG A 217 -0.10 -30.84 -29.31
CA ARG A 217 0.11 -29.47 -28.84
C ARG A 217 -1.09 -28.96 -28.03
N LEU A 218 -2.30 -29.26 -28.45
CA LEU A 218 -3.53 -28.89 -27.73
C LEU A 218 -3.60 -29.57 -26.36
N GLU A 219 -3.30 -30.87 -26.27
CA GLU A 219 -3.26 -31.61 -25.00
C GLU A 219 -2.18 -31.08 -24.03
N LYS A 220 -1.03 -30.68 -24.56
CA LYS A 220 0.01 -30.01 -23.76
C LYS A 220 -0.49 -28.67 -23.21
N ASN A 221 -1.17 -27.87 -24.03
CA ASN A 221 -1.74 -26.59 -23.62
C ASN A 221 -2.88 -26.77 -22.60
N LYS A 222 -3.73 -27.79 -22.78
CA LYS A 222 -4.76 -28.20 -21.82
C LYS A 222 -4.14 -28.51 -20.46
N SER A 223 -3.15 -29.41 -20.44
CA SER A 223 -2.46 -29.83 -19.21
C SER A 223 -1.84 -28.64 -18.48
N LYS A 224 -1.15 -27.75 -19.20
CA LYS A 224 -0.57 -26.52 -18.64
C LYS A 224 -1.64 -25.60 -18.05
N THR A 225 -2.76 -25.41 -18.75
CA THR A 225 -3.86 -24.54 -18.29
C THR A 225 -4.51 -25.09 -17.03
N ILE A 226 -4.71 -26.42 -16.94
CA ILE A 226 -5.21 -27.10 -15.73
C ILE A 226 -4.25 -26.90 -14.55
N GLU A 227 -2.95 -27.11 -14.77
CA GLU A 227 -1.93 -26.91 -13.74
C GLU A 227 -1.92 -25.46 -13.23
N GLU A 228 -2.00 -24.48 -14.14
CA GLU A 228 -2.08 -23.08 -13.77
C GLU A 228 -3.36 -22.73 -12.99
N ILE A 229 -4.51 -23.32 -13.32
CA ILE A 229 -5.76 -23.15 -12.57
C ILE A 229 -5.61 -23.76 -11.17
N LYS A 230 -5.05 -24.96 -11.06
CA LYS A 230 -4.78 -25.63 -9.77
C LYS A 230 -3.83 -24.80 -8.91
N LEU A 231 -2.72 -24.32 -9.47
CA LEU A 231 -1.78 -23.41 -8.79
C LEU A 231 -2.44 -22.11 -8.33
N HIS A 232 -3.42 -21.57 -9.06
CA HIS A 232 -4.15 -20.37 -8.62
C HIS A 232 -5.21 -20.68 -7.55
N GLN A 233 -5.82 -21.86 -7.57
CA GLN A 233 -6.78 -22.30 -6.55
C GLN A 233 -6.08 -22.74 -5.25
N GLU A 234 -4.98 -23.46 -5.36
CA GLU A 234 -4.06 -23.76 -4.27
C GLU A 234 -3.35 -22.48 -3.81
N GLY A 235 -3.01 -21.58 -4.73
CA GLY A 235 -2.47 -20.25 -4.45
C GLY A 235 -3.46 -19.34 -3.73
N ASP A 236 -4.76 -19.36 -4.03
CA ASP A 236 -5.74 -18.66 -3.18
C ASP A 236 -5.92 -19.35 -1.81
N GLY A 237 -5.53 -20.62 -1.70
CA GLY A 237 -5.36 -21.35 -0.43
C GLY A 237 -4.00 -21.14 0.26
N ASN A 238 -2.97 -20.67 -0.44
CA ASN A 238 -1.57 -20.69 -0.01
C ASN A 238 -0.82 -19.35 -0.24
N VAL A 239 -1.49 -18.30 -0.71
CA VAL A 239 -1.15 -16.95 -0.30
C VAL A 239 -1.29 -17.01 1.20
N ASP A 240 -0.15 -16.86 1.89
CA ASP A 240 -0.09 -16.75 3.33
C ASP A 240 -0.79 -15.44 3.76
N TYR A 241 -2.12 -15.47 3.64
CA TYR A 241 -3.02 -14.49 4.19
C TYR A 241 -3.00 -14.59 5.71
N SER A 242 -2.36 -15.60 6.31
CA SER A 242 -2.10 -15.58 7.75
C SER A 242 -1.25 -14.35 8.07
N LYS A 243 -0.21 -14.01 7.29
CA LYS A 243 0.57 -12.78 7.52
C LYS A 243 -0.24 -11.50 7.32
N ILE A 244 -1.08 -11.41 6.28
CA ILE A 244 -1.91 -10.22 6.03
C ILE A 244 -3.05 -10.11 7.04
N ASN A 245 -3.71 -11.22 7.40
CA ASN A 245 -4.76 -11.25 8.41
C ASN A 245 -4.20 -11.10 9.81
N MET A 246 -2.98 -11.56 10.07
CA MET A 246 -2.21 -11.28 11.27
C MET A 246 -1.87 -9.80 11.32
N LEU A 247 -1.36 -9.19 10.25
CA LEU A 247 -1.15 -7.73 10.17
C LEU A 247 -2.45 -6.94 10.38
N LYS A 248 -3.56 -7.38 9.78
CA LYS A 248 -4.90 -6.76 9.99
C LYS A 248 -5.37 -6.92 11.43
N GLY A 249 -5.23 -8.11 12.00
CA GLY A 249 -5.63 -8.44 13.38
C GLY A 249 -4.77 -7.68 14.39
N LEU A 250 -3.46 -7.65 14.16
CA LEU A 250 -2.46 -6.94 14.93
C LEU A 250 -2.72 -5.42 14.89
N THR A 251 -2.90 -4.84 13.70
CA THR A 251 -3.19 -3.40 13.59
C THR A 251 -4.57 -3.05 14.19
N TYR A 252 -5.59 -3.89 14.00
CA TYR A 252 -6.89 -3.70 14.64
C TYR A 252 -6.77 -3.74 16.16
N HIS A 253 -6.04 -4.72 16.69
CA HIS A 253 -5.79 -4.86 18.12
C HIS A 253 -5.05 -3.64 18.69
N ILE A 254 -3.98 -3.19 18.02
CA ILE A 254 -3.24 -1.97 18.37
C ILE A 254 -4.18 -0.76 18.46
N ILE A 255 -5.05 -0.57 17.46
CA ILE A 255 -6.03 0.54 17.49
C ILE A 255 -6.99 0.41 18.66
N GLN A 256 -7.47 -0.80 18.99
CA GLN A 256 -8.34 -1.01 20.15
C GLN A 256 -7.63 -0.69 21.46
N GLU A 257 -6.36 -1.08 21.61
CA GLU A 257 -5.58 -0.78 22.81
C GLU A 257 -5.29 0.73 22.94
N ILE A 258 -4.96 1.40 21.84
CA ILE A 258 -4.81 2.87 21.81
C ILE A 258 -6.12 3.55 22.22
N LYS A 259 -7.26 3.09 21.69
CA LYS A 259 -8.59 3.61 22.05
C LYS A 259 -8.91 3.40 23.54
N LYS A 260 -8.61 2.22 24.09
CA LYS A 260 -8.80 1.93 25.52
C LYS A 260 -7.94 2.84 26.38
N ALA A 261 -6.69 3.07 26.00
CA ALA A 261 -5.78 3.93 26.74
C ALA A 261 -6.26 5.40 26.75
N TYR A 262 -6.72 5.93 25.60
CA TYR A 262 -7.30 7.27 25.56
C TYR A 262 -8.55 7.43 26.42
N LYS A 263 -9.39 6.39 26.52
CA LYS A 263 -10.57 6.39 27.41
C LYS A 263 -10.21 6.34 28.91
N LYS A 264 -9.04 5.81 29.29
CA LYS A 264 -8.59 5.78 30.69
C LYS A 264 -7.96 7.09 31.16
N ASN A 265 -7.52 7.93 30.22
CA ASN A 265 -6.84 9.21 30.49
C ASN A 265 -7.77 10.44 30.38
N GLN A 266 -9.07 10.23 30.12
CA GLN A 266 -10.14 11.25 30.17
C GLN A 266 -10.89 11.14 31.49
#